data_AF-A0AAJ2LQH2-F1
#
_entry.id   AF-A0AAJ2LQH2-F1
#
_cell.length_a   1.000
_cell.length_b   1.000
_cell.length_c   1.000
_cell.angle_alpha   90.00
_cell.angle_beta   90.00
_cell.angle_gamma   90.00
#
_symmetry.space_group_name_H-M   'P 1'
#
loop_
_entity.id
_entity.type
_entity.pdbx_description
1 polymer ?
#
loop_
_entity_poly.entity_id
_entity_poly.type
_entity_poly.pdbx_seq_one_letter_code
_entity_poly.pdbx_strand_id
1 'polypeptide(L)'
;MNDFKHLYLTKLLMEFLRSTYPTDELYQSIMLSDHSTLLKTLSDKNSGAPKRFTADSIETHTLTGFKFKKQLSPNLSITTMSASDISEVNRFVAHMSDYYNFLPAYDFNDLLKGDAYWRGLNLADFLVFRRGGQIVGLCGLWDQTVFKQTRIGHYGAAVS
;
A
#
# COMPACT_ATOMS: atom_id res chain seq x y z
N MET A 1 19.51 19.92 -15.00
CA MET A 1 19.43 20.90 -13.88
C MET A 1 18.42 20.49 -12.79
N ASN A 2 17.39 19.66 -13.08
CA ASN A 2 16.46 19.14 -12.07
C ASN A 2 17.04 18.05 -11.15
N ASP A 3 17.94 17.20 -11.64
CA ASP A 3 18.45 16.06 -10.85
C ASP A 3 19.28 16.47 -9.62
N PHE A 4 19.98 17.61 -9.69
CA PHE A 4 20.79 18.13 -8.60
C PHE A 4 19.96 18.56 -7.38
N LYS A 5 18.78 19.17 -7.60
CA LYS A 5 17.88 19.57 -6.52
C LYS A 5 17.25 18.36 -5.84
N HIS A 6 16.91 17.32 -6.61
CA HIS A 6 16.33 16.10 -6.08
C HIS A 6 17.31 15.37 -5.15
N LEU A 7 18.57 15.22 -5.57
CA LEU A 7 19.60 14.54 -4.79
C LEU A 7 19.92 15.23 -3.47
N TYR A 8 19.92 16.57 -3.47
CA TYR A 8 20.16 17.38 -2.28
C TYR A 8 19.05 17.21 -1.24
N LEU A 9 17.78 17.22 -1.66
CA LEU A 9 16.64 17.04 -0.76
C LEU A 9 16.65 15.65 -0.11
N THR A 10 16.97 14.61 -0.89
CA THR A 10 17.12 13.24 -0.39
C THR A 10 18.21 13.14 0.66
N LYS A 11 19.35 13.80 0.43
CA LYS A 11 20.45 13.83 1.40
C LYS A 11 20.02 14.48 2.72
N LEU A 12 19.37 15.65 2.67
CA LEU A 12 18.85 16.34 3.85
C LEU A 12 17.84 15.49 4.63
N LEU A 13 16.94 14.79 3.91
CA LEU A 13 15.99 13.87 4.55
C LEU A 13 16.72 12.73 5.28
N MET A 14 17.74 12.12 4.66
CA MET A 14 18.49 11.02 5.29
C MET A 14 19.30 11.49 6.50
N GLU A 15 19.89 12.69 6.44
CA GLU A 15 20.57 13.31 7.58
C GLU A 15 19.59 13.60 8.73
N PHE A 16 18.40 14.13 8.41
CA PHE A 16 17.35 14.36 9.39
C PHE A 16 16.87 13.05 10.05
N LEU A 17 16.63 12.01 9.25
CA LEU A 17 16.22 10.70 9.79
C LEU A 17 17.29 10.15 10.74
N ARG A 18 18.57 10.23 10.35
CA ARG A 18 19.69 9.77 11.17
C ARG A 18 19.87 10.59 12.47
N SER A 19 19.60 11.89 12.45
CA SER A 19 19.71 12.73 13.65
C SER A 19 18.50 12.60 14.59
N THR A 20 17.35 12.19 14.05
CA THR A 20 16.09 12.15 14.80
C THR A 20 15.84 10.79 15.42
N TYR A 21 16.18 9.71 14.72
CA TYR A 21 15.90 8.34 15.17
C TYR A 21 17.16 7.63 15.68
N PRO A 22 17.06 6.90 16.81
CA PRO A 22 18.11 6.02 17.30
C PRO A 22 18.59 5.01 16.24
N THR A 23 19.85 4.59 16.33
CA THR A 23 20.46 3.67 15.34
C THR A 23 19.98 2.22 15.47
N ASP A 24 19.30 1.90 16.56
CA ASP A 24 18.66 0.62 16.87
C ASP A 24 17.16 0.58 16.48
N GLU A 25 16.59 1.69 16.01
CA GLU A 25 15.23 1.72 15.48
C GLU A 25 15.17 1.33 14.00
N LEU A 26 14.15 0.55 13.65
CA LEU A 26 13.91 0.10 12.28
C LEU A 26 12.96 1.06 11.57
N TYR A 27 13.43 1.72 10.53
CA TYR A 27 12.58 2.50 9.63
C TYR A 27 12.28 1.68 8.38
N GLN A 28 11.02 1.73 7.92
CA GLN A 28 10.59 1.09 6.69
C GLN A 28 10.28 2.15 5.64
N SER A 29 10.76 1.93 4.41
CA SER A 29 10.49 2.79 3.27
C SER A 29 10.12 1.96 2.04
N ILE A 30 9.10 2.39 1.30
CA ILE A 30 8.76 1.86 -0.02
C ILE A 30 9.37 2.80 -1.07
N MET A 31 10.10 2.26 -2.02
CA MET A 31 10.71 3.02 -3.12
C MET A 31 10.18 2.50 -4.45
N LEU A 32 9.79 3.41 -5.34
CA LEU A 32 9.41 3.07 -6.70
C LEU A 32 10.67 2.65 -7.48
N SER A 33 10.56 1.53 -8.21
CA SER A 33 11.70 0.86 -8.85
C SER A 33 12.32 1.64 -10.01
N ASP A 34 11.59 2.59 -10.59
CA ASP A 34 12.01 3.45 -11.69
C ASP A 34 13.03 4.54 -11.27
N HIS A 35 13.22 4.77 -9.96
CA HIS A 35 14.17 5.77 -9.44
C HIS A 35 15.59 5.22 -9.25
N SER A 36 16.18 4.68 -10.31
CA SER A 36 17.51 4.01 -10.27
C SER A 36 18.65 4.88 -9.74
N THR A 37 18.64 6.19 -10.02
CA THR A 37 19.63 7.15 -9.52
C THR A 37 19.54 7.33 -8.01
N LEU A 38 18.31 7.46 -7.48
CA LEU A 38 18.06 7.58 -6.05
C LEU A 38 18.49 6.31 -5.30
N LEU A 39 18.16 5.15 -5.86
CA LEU A 39 18.54 3.85 -5.30
C LEU A 39 20.06 3.70 -5.21
N LYS A 40 20.80 4.11 -6.26
CA LYS A 40 22.27 4.08 -6.24
C LYS A 40 22.85 4.99 -5.16
N THR A 41 22.35 6.23 -5.05
CA THR A 41 22.83 7.18 -4.05
C THR A 41 22.53 6.74 -2.62
N LEU A 42 21.35 6.17 -2.38
CA LEU A 42 20.98 5.65 -1.06
C LEU A 42 21.69 4.33 -0.71
N SER A 43 22.15 3.58 -1.71
CA SER A 43 22.91 2.34 -1.51
C SER A 43 24.41 2.58 -1.35
N ASP A 44 24.88 3.81 -1.61
CA ASP A 44 26.27 4.18 -1.41
C ASP A 44 26.57 4.27 0.10
N LYS A 45 27.58 3.51 0.54
CA LYS A 45 28.04 3.47 1.94
C LYS A 45 28.52 4.85 2.42
N ASN A 46 28.91 5.73 1.50
CA ASN A 46 29.39 7.08 1.81
C ASN A 46 28.29 8.15 1.79
N SER A 47 27.03 7.77 1.55
CA SER A 47 25.90 8.71 1.48
C SER A 47 25.51 9.31 2.83
N GLY A 48 25.98 8.73 3.93
CA GLY A 48 25.56 9.09 5.29
C GLY A 48 24.15 8.62 5.64
N ALA A 49 23.48 7.89 4.75
CA ALA A 49 22.16 7.33 4.98
C ALA A 49 22.20 6.17 5.99
N PRO A 50 21.10 5.92 6.73
CA PRO A 50 21.03 4.77 7.62
C PRO A 50 21.24 3.44 6.88
N LYS A 51 21.71 2.42 7.62
CA LYS A 51 21.96 1.10 7.04
C LYS A 51 20.65 0.49 6.54
N ARG A 52 20.58 0.22 5.23
CA ARG A 52 19.40 -0.33 4.59
C ARG A 52 19.43 -1.86 4.55
N PHE A 53 18.26 -2.46 4.75
CA PHE A 53 17.96 -3.84 4.38
C PHE A 53 16.78 -3.82 3.41
N THR A 54 16.93 -4.43 2.24
CA THR A 54 15.81 -4.59 1.29
C THR A 54 15.07 -5.87 1.67
N ALA A 55 13.87 -5.70 2.22
CA ALA A 55 13.05 -6.83 2.66
C ALA A 55 12.41 -7.57 1.47
N ASP A 56 11.82 -6.86 0.51
CA ASP A 56 11.16 -7.44 -0.67
C ASP A 56 10.82 -6.36 -1.72
N SER A 57 10.16 -6.77 -2.81
CA SER A 57 9.58 -5.92 -3.85
C SER A 57 8.05 -6.03 -3.88
N ILE A 58 7.37 -4.92 -4.22
CA ILE A 58 5.92 -4.88 -4.43
C ILE A 58 5.69 -4.59 -5.91
N GLU A 59 4.97 -5.48 -6.60
CA GLU A 59 4.55 -5.27 -7.98
C GLU A 59 3.08 -4.84 -8.04
N THR A 60 2.79 -3.72 -8.69
CA THR A 60 1.42 -3.24 -8.90
C THR A 60 1.05 -3.39 -10.36
N HIS A 61 0.05 -4.21 -10.65
CA HIS A 61 -0.48 -4.39 -12.00
C HIS A 61 -1.70 -3.51 -12.24
N THR A 62 -1.65 -2.70 -13.30
CA THR A 62 -2.79 -1.94 -13.78
C THR A 62 -3.51 -2.75 -14.86
N LEU A 63 -4.73 -3.21 -14.56
CA LEU A 63 -5.53 -3.97 -15.50
C LEU A 63 -6.51 -3.04 -16.23
N THR A 64 -6.41 -2.95 -17.56
CA THR A 64 -7.28 -2.11 -18.41
C THR A 64 -7.83 -2.90 -19.61
N GLY A 65 -8.89 -2.39 -20.24
CA GLY A 65 -9.35 -2.91 -21.53
C GLY A 65 -10.08 -4.26 -21.47
N PHE A 66 -10.76 -4.58 -20.36
CA PHE A 66 -11.60 -5.77 -20.27
C PHE A 66 -12.76 -5.70 -21.28
N LYS A 67 -12.72 -6.56 -22.31
CA LYS A 67 -13.74 -6.63 -23.37
C LYS A 67 -14.75 -7.77 -23.20
N PHE A 68 -14.53 -8.67 -22.25
CA PHE A 68 -15.32 -9.89 -22.10
C PHE A 68 -15.65 -10.18 -20.64
N LYS A 69 -16.92 -10.54 -20.38
CA LYS A 69 -17.32 -11.16 -19.11
C LYS A 69 -17.01 -12.65 -19.20
N LYS A 70 -16.00 -13.11 -18.46
CA LYS A 70 -15.74 -14.55 -18.33
C LYS A 70 -16.84 -15.14 -17.43
N GLN A 71 -17.39 -16.30 -17.81
CA GLN A 71 -18.34 -16.99 -16.96
C GLN A 71 -17.64 -17.39 -15.65
N LEU A 72 -18.27 -17.06 -14.53
CA LEU A 72 -17.77 -17.45 -13.22
C LEU A 72 -17.85 -18.97 -13.07
N SER A 73 -16.92 -19.55 -12.31
CA SER A 73 -16.99 -20.97 -11.98
C SER A 73 -18.33 -21.26 -11.27
N PRO A 74 -19.07 -22.32 -11.65
CA PRO A 74 -20.41 -22.60 -11.09
C PRO A 74 -20.45 -22.72 -9.56
N ASN A 75 -19.34 -23.12 -8.95
CA ASN A 75 -19.22 -23.35 -7.50
C ASN A 75 -18.68 -22.12 -6.74
N LEU A 76 -18.56 -20.96 -7.41
CA LEU A 76 -18.09 -19.72 -6.80
C LEU A 76 -19.28 -18.83 -6.47
N SER A 77 -19.50 -18.58 -5.20
CA SER A 77 -20.44 -17.57 -4.71
C SER A 77 -19.68 -16.28 -4.43
N ILE A 78 -20.30 -15.14 -4.75
CA ILE A 78 -19.76 -13.81 -4.49
C ILE A 78 -20.83 -13.04 -3.75
N THR A 79 -20.51 -12.59 -2.55
CA THR A 79 -21.42 -11.85 -1.68
C THR A 79 -20.75 -10.57 -1.19
N THR A 80 -21.51 -9.49 -1.11
CA THR A 80 -21.07 -8.30 -0.37
C THR A 80 -20.86 -8.64 1.10
N MET A 81 -19.79 -8.11 1.70
CA MET A 81 -19.45 -8.36 3.09
C MET A 81 -20.47 -7.70 4.02
N SER A 82 -20.80 -8.42 5.10
CA SER A 82 -21.67 -7.97 6.17
C SER A 82 -20.98 -8.12 7.53
N ALA A 83 -21.59 -7.60 8.60
CA ALA A 83 -21.02 -7.70 9.94
C ALA A 83 -20.81 -9.16 10.41
N SER A 84 -21.68 -10.09 9.98
CA SER A 84 -21.53 -11.52 10.30
C SER A 84 -20.30 -12.17 9.66
N ASP A 85 -19.75 -11.60 8.60
CA ASP A 85 -18.58 -12.13 7.90
C ASP A 85 -17.25 -11.77 8.59
N ILE A 86 -17.22 -10.72 9.43
CA ILE A 86 -15.98 -10.13 9.98
C ILE A 86 -15.07 -11.17 10.63
N SER A 87 -15.64 -12.04 11.48
CA SER A 87 -14.85 -13.06 12.18
C SER A 87 -14.17 -14.04 11.20
N GLU A 88 -14.88 -14.44 10.15
CA GLU A 88 -14.36 -15.37 9.15
C GLU A 88 -13.32 -14.69 8.24
N VAL A 89 -13.58 -13.44 7.81
CA VAL A 89 -12.68 -12.64 6.97
C VAL A 89 -11.38 -12.31 7.69
N ASN A 90 -11.43 -11.92 8.97
CA ASN A 90 -10.23 -11.68 9.77
C ASN A 90 -9.37 -12.94 9.87
N ARG A 91 -9.97 -14.12 10.08
CA ARG A 91 -9.25 -15.40 10.09
C ARG A 91 -8.64 -15.71 8.72
N PHE A 92 -9.38 -15.46 7.65
CA PHE A 92 -8.88 -15.66 6.29
C PHE A 92 -7.65 -14.80 6.01
N VAL A 93 -7.70 -13.50 6.32
CA VAL A 93 -6.56 -12.57 6.13
C VAL A 93 -5.37 -12.96 7.00
N ALA A 94 -5.60 -13.34 8.26
CA ALA A 94 -4.54 -13.81 9.15
C ALA A 94 -3.83 -15.04 8.56
N HIS A 95 -4.57 -16.02 8.05
CA HIS A 95 -3.98 -17.17 7.36
C HIS A 95 -3.22 -16.74 6.09
N MET A 96 -3.70 -15.76 5.33
CA MET A 96 -2.98 -15.24 4.17
C MET A 96 -1.67 -14.54 4.55
N SER A 97 -1.57 -13.96 5.75
CA SER A 97 -0.35 -13.29 6.20
C SER A 97 0.85 -14.24 6.32
N ASP A 98 0.62 -15.55 6.42
CA ASP A 98 1.67 -16.58 6.41
C ASP A 98 2.31 -16.77 5.03
N TYR A 99 1.63 -16.35 3.95
CA TYR A 99 2.05 -16.59 2.56
C TYR A 99 2.44 -15.31 1.82
N TYR A 100 2.00 -14.14 2.28
CA TYR A 100 2.20 -12.86 1.60
C TYR A 100 2.89 -11.85 2.52
N ASN A 101 4.10 -11.45 2.15
CA ASN A 101 4.77 -10.33 2.80
C ASN A 101 3.99 -9.03 2.56
N PHE A 102 4.06 -8.09 3.51
CA PHE A 102 3.41 -6.77 3.46
C PHE A 102 1.88 -6.78 3.37
N LEU A 103 1.23 -7.91 3.65
CA LEU A 103 -0.21 -7.91 3.86
C LEU A 103 -0.52 -6.98 5.04
N PRO A 104 -1.40 -5.97 4.88
CA PRO A 104 -1.72 -5.10 5.99
C PRO A 104 -2.34 -5.88 7.14
N ALA A 105 -2.03 -5.46 8.38
CA ALA A 105 -2.65 -6.01 9.58
C ALA A 105 -4.10 -5.53 9.70
N TYR A 106 -4.98 -6.05 8.85
CA TYR A 106 -6.38 -5.66 8.82
C TYR A 106 -7.12 -6.19 10.05
N ASP A 107 -7.87 -5.32 10.72
CA ASP A 107 -8.98 -5.70 11.58
C ASP A 107 -10.28 -5.09 11.04
N PHE A 108 -11.14 -5.93 10.46
CA PHE A 108 -12.43 -5.49 9.93
C PHE A 108 -13.45 -5.13 11.02
N ASN A 109 -13.16 -5.39 12.31
CA ASN A 109 -13.93 -4.80 13.39
C ASN A 109 -13.75 -3.28 13.45
N ASP A 110 -12.55 -2.78 13.13
CA ASP A 110 -12.28 -1.35 13.14
C ASP A 110 -12.95 -0.64 11.97
N LEU A 111 -13.14 -1.34 10.85
CA LEU A 111 -13.99 -0.88 9.75
C LEU A 111 -15.44 -0.68 10.23
N LEU A 112 -15.99 -1.64 10.98
CA LEU A 112 -17.33 -1.53 11.54
C LEU A 112 -17.45 -0.37 12.57
N LYS A 113 -16.38 -0.10 13.32
CA LYS A 113 -16.31 1.03 14.27
C LYS A 113 -16.07 2.38 13.60
N GLY A 114 -15.71 2.40 12.31
CA GLY A 114 -15.40 3.63 11.57
C GLY A 114 -14.03 4.22 11.91
N ASP A 115 -13.03 3.39 12.19
CA ASP A 115 -11.67 3.85 12.45
C ASP A 115 -11.10 4.65 11.25
N ALA A 116 -10.27 5.65 11.56
CA ALA A 116 -9.71 6.56 10.56
C ALA A 116 -8.84 5.87 9.50
N TYR A 117 -8.26 4.71 9.82
CA TYR A 117 -7.55 3.86 8.85
C TYR A 117 -8.43 3.49 7.65
N TRP A 118 -9.72 3.27 7.88
CA TRP A 118 -10.69 2.83 6.86
C TRP A 118 -11.44 3.98 6.19
N ARG A 119 -10.87 5.20 6.19
CA ARG A 119 -11.56 6.39 5.69
C ARG A 119 -12.09 6.20 4.27
N GLY A 120 -13.40 6.39 4.11
CA GLY A 120 -14.08 6.29 2.82
C GLY A 120 -14.33 4.85 2.36
N LEU A 121 -14.20 3.88 3.27
CA LEU A 121 -14.60 2.50 3.07
C LEU A 121 -15.70 2.11 4.08
N ASN A 122 -16.55 1.18 3.67
CA ASN A 122 -17.53 0.52 4.51
C ASN A 122 -17.60 -0.97 4.15
N LEU A 123 -18.33 -1.78 4.93
CA LEU A 123 -18.42 -3.23 4.69
C LEU A 123 -18.95 -3.57 3.28
N ALA A 124 -19.87 -2.76 2.74
CA ALA A 124 -20.44 -3.02 1.43
C ALA A 124 -19.47 -2.81 0.26
N ASP A 125 -18.32 -2.16 0.52
CA ASP A 125 -17.24 -1.99 -0.46
C ASP A 125 -16.39 -3.26 -0.61
N PHE A 126 -16.65 -4.29 0.21
CA PHE A 126 -15.93 -5.56 0.16
C PHE A 126 -16.79 -6.68 -0.42
N LEU A 127 -16.19 -7.48 -1.29
CA LEU A 127 -16.76 -8.70 -1.87
C LEU A 127 -16.02 -9.91 -1.32
N VAL A 128 -16.79 -10.87 -0.80
CA VAL A 128 -16.29 -12.15 -0.29
C VAL A 128 -16.59 -13.25 -1.31
N PHE A 129 -15.56 -13.99 -1.69
CA PHE A 129 -15.64 -15.08 -2.64
C PHE A 129 -15.63 -16.39 -1.89
N ARG A 130 -16.63 -17.24 -2.11
CA ARG A 130 -16.77 -18.53 -1.43
C ARG A 130 -16.85 -19.69 -2.39
N ARG A 131 -16.19 -20.80 -2.06
CA ARG A 131 -16.31 -22.09 -2.76
C ARG A 131 -16.56 -23.19 -1.74
N GLY A 132 -17.68 -23.90 -1.88
CA GLY A 132 -18.07 -24.93 -0.90
C GLY A 132 -18.23 -24.38 0.52
N GLY A 133 -18.68 -23.13 0.66
CA GLY A 133 -18.85 -22.46 1.96
C GLY A 133 -17.58 -21.83 2.54
N GLN A 134 -16.41 -22.11 1.99
CA GLN A 134 -15.14 -21.55 2.47
C GLN A 134 -14.77 -20.27 1.72
N ILE A 135 -14.25 -19.27 2.43
CA ILE A 135 -13.68 -18.07 1.80
C ILE A 135 -12.43 -18.46 1.01
N VAL A 136 -12.42 -18.11 -0.27
CA VAL A 136 -11.29 -18.33 -1.21
C VAL A 136 -10.75 -17.02 -1.78
N GLY A 137 -11.34 -15.89 -1.39
CA GLY A 137 -10.91 -14.58 -1.84
C GLY A 137 -11.68 -13.45 -1.19
N LEU A 138 -11.05 -12.28 -1.19
CA LEU A 138 -11.58 -11.01 -0.70
C LEU A 138 -11.17 -9.92 -1.69
N CYS A 139 -12.09 -9.01 -2.02
CA CYS A 139 -11.81 -7.84 -2.85
C CYS A 139 -12.40 -6.61 -2.17
N GLY A 140 -11.59 -5.57 -1.95
CA GLY A 140 -12.06 -4.25 -1.52
C GLY A 140 -12.06 -3.27 -2.69
N LEU A 141 -13.15 -2.53 -2.84
CA LEU A 141 -13.32 -1.51 -3.87
C LEU A 141 -13.37 -0.13 -3.22
N TRP A 142 -12.30 0.64 -3.39
CA TRP A 142 -12.20 1.95 -2.75
C TRP A 142 -12.44 3.08 -3.75
N ASP A 143 -13.59 3.74 -3.64
CA ASP A 143 -13.83 5.00 -4.33
C ASP A 143 -13.15 6.16 -3.60
N GLN A 144 -12.03 6.64 -4.16
CA GLN A 144 -11.23 7.72 -3.58
C GLN A 144 -11.57 9.12 -4.15
N THR A 145 -12.57 9.21 -5.03
CA THR A 145 -12.84 10.45 -5.82
C THR A 145 -13.15 11.66 -4.94
N VAL A 146 -13.78 11.44 -3.78
CA VAL A 146 -14.24 12.52 -2.89
C VAL A 146 -13.08 13.24 -2.16
N PHE A 147 -11.94 12.59 -1.93
CA PHE A 147 -10.84 13.16 -1.14
C PHE A 147 -9.48 13.22 -1.83
N LYS A 148 -9.25 12.51 -2.95
CA LYS A 148 -8.09 12.74 -3.81
C LYS A 148 -8.32 13.97 -4.70
N GLN A 149 -8.33 15.16 -4.10
CA GLN A 149 -8.20 16.40 -4.85
C GLN A 149 -6.73 16.80 -4.92
N THR A 150 -6.04 16.41 -5.98
CA THR A 150 -4.71 16.96 -6.30
C THR A 150 -4.89 18.37 -6.86
N ARG A 151 -5.00 19.39 -5.99
CA ARG A 151 -4.83 20.78 -6.43
C ARG A 151 -3.33 21.09 -6.50
N ILE A 152 -2.75 21.05 -7.70
CA ILE A 152 -1.42 21.64 -7.93
C ILE A 152 -1.63 23.16 -7.92
N GLY A 153 -1.43 23.77 -6.75
CA GLY A 153 -1.74 25.18 -6.53
C GLY A 153 -0.89 26.14 -7.34
N HIS A 154 0.42 25.91 -7.42
CA HIS A 154 1.40 26.58 -8.29
C HIS A 154 2.74 25.85 -8.13
N TYR A 155 3.53 25.73 -9.20
CA TYR A 155 4.97 25.52 -9.04
C TYR A 155 5.58 26.88 -8.71
N GLY A 156 6.10 27.04 -7.49
CA GLY A 156 6.88 28.24 -7.16
C GLY A 156 8.06 28.35 -8.13
N ALA A 157 8.27 29.53 -8.71
CA ALA A 157 9.42 29.78 -9.56
C ALA A 157 10.69 29.43 -8.78
N ALA A 158 11.42 28.44 -9.27
CA ALA A 158 12.69 28.04 -8.71
C ALA A 158 13.60 29.28 -8.67
N VAL A 159 14.00 29.71 -7.46
CA VAL A 159 15.05 30.71 -7.27
C VAL A 159 16.28 30.21 -8.03
N SER A 160 16.69 31.04 -9.00
CA SER A 160 17.88 30.92 -9.84
C SER A 160 19.14 31.11 -9.02
#